data_AF-A0A1E3VW33-F1
#
_entry.id   AF-A0A1E3VW33-F1
#
_cell.length_a   1.000
_cell.length_b   1.000
_cell.length_c   1.000
_cell.angle_alpha   90.00
_cell.angle_beta   90.00
_cell.angle_gamma   90.00
#
_symmetry.space_group_name_H-M   'P 1'
#
loop_
_entity.id
_entity.type
_entity.pdbx_description
1 polymer ?
#
loop_
_entity_poly.entity_id
_entity_poly.type
_entity_poly.pdbx_seq_one_letter_code
_entity_poly.pdbx_strand_id
1 'polypeptide(L)'
;MTPNTPGSTGGPDRGSSFARLAAFSRSVLNEQWVGAAFLIISFVIAQVLVVAMHVQTTKMWADISEVQLARDLYREFYDRDKNYMKVANAIEGCQKLYKGDGGKFSHLEINEYLGFFSDLGLFMDRGLLSEELVGHFFGAFIIEAYEYPEVESYIARIRKNFEQPEAFEDFEKVAKVVESDPRFARLAQFAETMCAKEQEGSPAHE
;
A
#
# COMPACT_ATOMS: atom_id res chain seq x y z
N MET A 1 -73.26 -88.18 32.81
CA MET A 1 -73.40 -86.78 33.22
C MET A 1 -72.28 -85.98 32.56
N THR A 2 -72.67 -84.87 31.93
CA THR A 2 -71.93 -83.86 31.12
C THR A 2 -70.71 -83.22 31.83
N PRO A 3 -69.84 -82.38 31.20
CA PRO A 3 -70.04 -81.56 29.99
C PRO A 3 -68.85 -81.33 29.01
N ASN A 4 -69.20 -80.64 27.91
CA ASN A 4 -68.37 -79.99 26.88
C ASN A 4 -67.53 -78.80 27.39
N THR A 5 -66.43 -78.50 26.67
CA THR A 5 -65.90 -77.14 26.50
C THR A 5 -65.18 -76.98 25.14
N PRO A 6 -65.42 -75.90 24.37
CA PRO A 6 -64.79 -75.67 23.06
C PRO A 6 -63.55 -74.74 23.16
N GLY A 7 -62.49 -75.09 22.42
CA GLY A 7 -61.26 -74.29 22.31
C GLY A 7 -61.32 -73.28 21.16
N SER A 8 -61.18 -72.01 21.52
CA SER A 8 -61.12 -70.82 20.66
C SER A 8 -59.82 -70.73 19.85
N THR A 9 -59.93 -70.45 18.55
CA THR A 9 -58.80 -70.14 17.65
C THR A 9 -58.56 -68.63 17.61
N GLY A 10 -57.54 -68.15 18.33
CA GLY A 10 -57.00 -66.79 18.18
C GLY A 10 -56.07 -66.72 16.97
N GLY A 11 -56.43 -65.94 15.96
CA GLY A 11 -55.57 -65.61 14.82
C GLY A 11 -54.57 -64.48 15.17
N PRO A 12 -53.36 -64.46 14.59
CA PRO A 12 -52.34 -63.48 14.94
C PRO A 12 -52.57 -62.14 14.20
N ASP A 13 -52.53 -61.06 14.98
CA ASP A 13 -52.50 -59.65 14.54
C ASP A 13 -51.32 -59.39 13.57
N ARG A 14 -51.61 -59.28 12.28
CA ARG A 14 -50.63 -58.95 11.22
C ARG A 14 -50.48 -57.45 10.94
N GLY A 15 -51.14 -56.58 11.71
CA GLY A 15 -51.17 -55.12 11.46
C GLY A 15 -50.00 -54.31 12.07
N SER A 16 -49.25 -54.86 13.02
CA SER A 16 -48.30 -54.08 13.84
C SER A 16 -46.86 -54.01 13.28
N SER A 17 -46.48 -54.92 12.38
CA SER A 17 -45.10 -55.02 11.88
C SER A 17 -44.78 -54.01 10.77
N PHE A 18 -45.74 -53.69 9.89
CA PHE A 18 -45.52 -52.74 8.79
C PHE A 18 -45.46 -51.28 9.24
N ALA A 19 -46.25 -50.90 10.24
CA ALA A 19 -46.22 -49.55 10.81
C ALA A 19 -44.89 -49.24 11.51
N ARG A 20 -44.27 -50.24 12.15
CA ARG A 20 -42.96 -50.10 12.81
C ARG A 20 -41.81 -49.96 11.80
N LEU A 21 -41.87 -50.64 10.66
CA LEU A 21 -40.85 -50.52 9.60
C LEU A 21 -40.88 -49.15 8.90
N ALA A 22 -42.07 -48.59 8.65
CA ALA A 22 -42.22 -47.26 8.05
C ALA A 22 -41.81 -46.12 9.00
N ALA A 23 -42.03 -46.30 10.32
CA ALA A 23 -41.57 -45.35 11.33
C ALA A 23 -40.03 -45.37 11.50
N PHE A 24 -39.44 -46.56 11.46
CA PHE A 24 -37.98 -46.73 11.55
C PHE A 24 -37.26 -46.20 10.30
N SER A 25 -37.83 -46.39 9.09
CA SER A 25 -37.22 -45.84 7.88
C SER A 25 -37.25 -44.31 7.87
N ARG A 26 -38.33 -43.67 8.35
CA ARG A 26 -38.41 -42.20 8.46
C ARG A 26 -37.45 -41.62 9.50
N SER A 27 -37.23 -42.28 10.64
CA SER A 27 -36.27 -41.78 11.64
C SER A 27 -34.83 -41.89 11.14
N VAL A 28 -34.47 -43.02 10.52
CA VAL A 28 -33.12 -43.26 9.99
C VAL A 28 -32.82 -42.35 8.79
N LEU A 29 -33.79 -42.11 7.90
CA LEU A 29 -33.63 -41.13 6.82
C LEU A 29 -33.46 -39.71 7.36
N ASN A 30 -34.24 -39.28 8.36
CA ASN A 30 -34.07 -37.96 8.97
C ASN A 30 -32.68 -37.79 9.62
N GLU A 31 -32.17 -38.80 10.33
CA GLU A 31 -30.83 -38.74 10.94
C GLU A 31 -29.72 -38.65 9.89
N GLN A 32 -29.82 -39.40 8.79
CA GLN A 32 -28.83 -39.33 7.71
C GLN A 32 -28.82 -37.98 6.98
N TRP A 33 -29.99 -37.37 6.76
CA TRP A 33 -30.09 -36.04 6.16
C TRP A 33 -29.54 -34.94 7.07
N VAL A 34 -29.75 -35.04 8.39
CA VAL A 34 -29.17 -34.11 9.36
C VAL A 34 -27.64 -34.20 9.37
N GLY A 35 -27.08 -35.42 9.32
CA GLY A 35 -25.63 -35.63 9.24
C GLY A 35 -25.03 -35.05 7.94
N ALA A 36 -25.68 -35.28 6.79
CA ALA A 36 -25.24 -34.75 5.51
C ALA A 36 -25.33 -33.21 5.46
N ALA A 37 -26.42 -32.63 5.96
CA ALA A 37 -26.59 -31.18 6.03
C ALA A 37 -25.51 -30.52 6.91
N PHE A 38 -25.17 -31.13 8.05
CA PHE A 38 -24.09 -30.65 8.92
C PHE A 38 -22.74 -30.63 8.18
N LEU A 39 -22.38 -31.70 7.48
CA LEU A 39 -21.13 -31.76 6.71
C LEU A 39 -21.05 -30.69 5.62
N ILE A 40 -22.14 -30.48 4.88
CA ILE A 40 -22.20 -29.45 3.82
C ILE A 40 -22.04 -28.05 4.44
N ILE A 41 -22.75 -27.77 5.52
CA ILE A 41 -22.66 -26.46 6.21
C ILE A 41 -21.25 -26.26 6.75
N SER A 42 -20.65 -27.25 7.42
CA SER A 42 -19.27 -27.18 7.91
C SER A 42 -18.27 -26.97 6.77
N PHE A 43 -18.46 -27.63 5.63
CA PHE A 43 -17.61 -27.44 4.45
C PHE A 43 -17.74 -26.01 3.90
N VAL A 44 -18.95 -25.48 3.76
CA VAL A 44 -19.18 -24.11 3.29
C VAL A 44 -18.55 -23.09 4.24
N ILE A 45 -18.75 -23.26 5.56
CA ILE A 45 -18.12 -22.39 6.57
C ILE A 45 -16.59 -22.44 6.46
N ALA A 46 -16.01 -23.63 6.33
CA ALA A 46 -14.57 -23.79 6.17
C ALA A 46 -14.05 -23.10 4.90
N GLN A 47 -14.75 -23.22 3.77
CA GLN A 47 -14.37 -22.54 2.53
C GLN A 47 -14.43 -21.01 2.68
N VAL A 48 -15.48 -20.48 3.32
CA VAL A 48 -15.60 -19.04 3.59
C VAL A 48 -14.45 -18.56 4.47
N LEU A 49 -14.08 -19.30 5.51
CA LEU A 49 -12.95 -18.97 6.37
C LEU A 49 -11.62 -18.99 5.61
N VAL A 50 -11.38 -19.99 4.77
CA VAL A 50 -10.17 -20.07 3.95
C VAL A 50 -10.06 -18.88 3.00
N VAL A 51 -11.15 -18.51 2.31
CA VAL A 51 -11.17 -17.34 1.42
C VAL A 51 -10.92 -16.05 2.21
N ALA A 52 -11.57 -15.87 3.36
CA ALA A 52 -11.37 -14.69 4.20
C ALA A 52 -9.91 -14.59 4.70
N MET A 53 -9.33 -15.69 5.16
CA MET A 53 -7.92 -15.74 5.56
C MET A 53 -6.99 -15.46 4.38
N HIS A 54 -7.28 -15.98 3.19
CA HIS A 54 -6.48 -15.72 1.99
C HIS A 54 -6.47 -14.22 1.64
N VAL A 55 -7.64 -13.57 1.64
CA VAL A 55 -7.77 -12.12 1.37
C VAL A 55 -7.02 -11.29 2.41
N GLN A 56 -7.12 -11.65 3.70
CA GLN A 56 -6.36 -10.98 4.75
C GLN A 56 -4.85 -11.17 4.56
N THR A 57 -4.43 -12.39 4.22
CA THR A 57 -3.02 -12.71 3.98
C THR A 57 -2.48 -11.92 2.79
N THR A 58 -3.21 -11.83 1.67
CA THR A 58 -2.77 -11.06 0.50
C THR A 58 -2.65 -9.57 0.79
N LYS A 59 -3.57 -9.00 1.58
CA LYS A 59 -3.48 -7.60 2.01
C LYS A 59 -2.25 -7.37 2.88
N MET A 60 -2.03 -8.23 3.87
CA MET A 60 -0.87 -8.14 4.75
C MET A 60 0.45 -8.27 3.97
N TRP A 61 0.53 -9.14 2.97
CA TRP A 61 1.71 -9.23 2.11
C TRP A 61 1.93 -7.98 1.26
N ALA A 62 0.86 -7.37 0.74
CA ALA A 62 0.95 -6.10 0.01
C ALA A 62 1.50 -5.00 0.93
N ASP A 63 0.93 -4.82 2.11
CA ASP A 63 1.37 -3.81 3.08
C ASP A 63 2.82 -4.03 3.52
N ILE A 64 3.23 -5.29 3.77
CA ILE A 64 4.62 -5.63 4.11
C ILE A 64 5.56 -5.31 2.94
N SER A 65 5.17 -5.63 1.71
CA SER A 65 6.00 -5.39 0.53
C SER A 65 6.19 -3.89 0.25
N GLU A 66 5.15 -3.09 0.48
CA GLU A 66 5.20 -1.64 0.37
C GLU A 66 6.19 -1.04 1.38
N VAL A 67 6.08 -1.42 2.66
CA VAL A 67 7.00 -0.96 3.71
C VAL A 67 8.44 -1.40 3.44
N GLN A 68 8.64 -2.61 2.91
CA GLN A 68 9.97 -3.09 2.51
C GLN A 68 10.54 -2.25 1.37
N LEU A 69 9.75 -1.97 0.33
CA LEU A 69 10.16 -1.12 -0.78
C LEU A 69 10.53 0.29 -0.30
N ALA A 70 9.69 0.91 0.55
CA ALA A 70 9.97 2.23 1.11
C ALA A 70 11.29 2.25 1.90
N ARG A 71 11.57 1.20 2.69
CA ARG A 71 12.83 1.07 3.44
C ARG A 71 14.05 0.86 2.54
N ASP A 72 13.90 0.08 1.47
CA ASP A 72 15.00 -0.17 0.53
C ASP A 72 15.34 1.10 -0.24
N LEU A 73 14.33 1.84 -0.70
CA LEU A 73 14.50 3.16 -1.33
C LEU A 73 15.12 4.17 -0.35
N TYR A 74 14.68 4.16 0.91
CA TYR A 74 15.26 5.03 1.94
C TYR A 74 16.72 4.68 2.17
N ARG A 75 17.07 3.39 2.23
CA ARG A 75 18.46 2.96 2.35
C ARG A 75 19.29 3.40 1.14
N GLU A 76 18.74 3.28 -0.07
CA GLU A 76 19.42 3.74 -1.30
C GLU A 76 19.64 5.25 -1.28
N PHE A 77 18.68 6.04 -0.80
CA PHE A 77 18.81 7.49 -0.73
C PHE A 77 20.02 7.95 0.11
N TYR A 78 20.30 7.22 1.20
CA TYR A 78 21.43 7.48 2.10
C TYR A 78 22.71 6.73 1.73
N ASP A 79 22.73 6.02 0.60
CA ASP A 79 23.95 5.37 0.13
C ASP A 79 25.03 6.42 -0.16
N ARG A 80 26.22 6.24 0.41
CA ARG A 80 27.34 7.18 0.27
C ARG A 80 27.92 7.21 -1.13
N ASP A 81 27.72 6.12 -1.87
CA ASP A 81 28.15 6.02 -3.26
C ASP A 81 27.25 6.85 -4.17
N LYS A 82 26.04 7.19 -3.71
CA LYS A 82 25.12 8.12 -4.37
C LYS A 82 25.37 9.54 -3.85
N ASN A 83 25.17 10.52 -4.73
CA ASN A 83 25.36 11.94 -4.38
C ASN A 83 24.09 12.59 -3.81
N TYR A 84 23.00 11.84 -3.59
CA TYR A 84 21.69 12.39 -3.19
C TYR A 84 21.78 13.27 -1.93
N MET A 85 22.35 12.74 -0.84
CA MET A 85 22.52 13.49 0.40
C MET A 85 23.42 14.72 0.25
N LYS A 86 24.37 14.71 -0.69
CA LYS A 86 25.22 15.88 -0.94
C LYS A 86 24.42 16.98 -1.62
N VAL A 87 23.56 16.63 -2.58
CA VAL A 87 22.65 17.57 -3.23
C VAL A 87 21.64 18.12 -2.21
N ALA A 88 21.02 17.25 -1.41
CA ALA A 88 20.10 17.64 -0.34
C ALA A 88 20.73 18.65 0.63
N ASN A 89 21.93 18.36 1.16
CA ASN A 89 22.62 19.27 2.07
C ASN A 89 22.99 20.63 1.42
N ALA A 90 23.20 20.66 0.10
CA ALA A 90 23.47 21.90 -0.59
C ALA A 90 22.19 22.73 -0.80
N ILE A 91 21.05 22.08 -1.03
CA ILE A 91 19.72 22.69 -1.04
C ILE A 91 19.41 23.28 0.34
N GLU A 92 19.56 22.49 1.40
CA GLU A 92 19.33 22.91 2.79
C GLU A 92 20.21 24.11 3.16
N GLY A 93 21.48 24.12 2.72
CA GLY A 93 22.41 25.24 2.92
C GLY A 93 22.30 26.37 1.89
N CYS A 94 21.23 26.39 1.09
CA CYS A 94 20.94 27.41 0.08
C CYS A 94 22.10 27.71 -0.90
N GLN A 95 22.90 26.68 -1.22
CA GLN A 95 24.07 26.79 -2.10
C GLN A 95 23.70 26.58 -3.57
N LYS A 96 24.35 27.33 -4.46
CA LYS A 96 24.27 27.07 -5.90
C LYS A 96 24.57 25.61 -6.22
N LEU A 97 23.68 24.98 -6.99
CA LEU A 97 23.79 23.56 -7.28
C LEU A 97 24.61 23.31 -8.53
N TYR A 98 24.20 23.89 -9.65
CA TYR A 98 24.73 23.50 -10.94
C TYR A 98 26.13 24.11 -11.21
N LYS A 99 27.10 23.26 -11.58
CA LYS A 99 28.49 23.66 -11.88
C LYS A 99 28.57 24.79 -12.91
N GLY A 100 27.68 24.81 -13.90
CA GLY A 100 27.67 25.87 -14.92
C GLY A 100 27.36 27.26 -14.35
N ASP A 101 26.68 27.33 -13.20
CA ASP A 101 26.27 28.57 -12.54
C ASP A 101 27.17 28.91 -11.32
N GLY A 102 28.27 28.18 -11.14
CA GLY A 102 29.21 28.30 -10.01
C GLY A 102 28.94 27.34 -8.86
N GLY A 103 28.06 26.36 -9.05
CA GLY A 103 27.74 25.33 -8.06
C GLY A 103 28.69 24.12 -8.04
N LYS A 104 28.34 23.12 -7.23
CA LYS A 104 29.20 21.94 -6.97
C LYS A 104 28.83 20.69 -7.76
N PHE A 105 27.62 20.62 -8.32
CA PHE A 105 27.06 19.41 -8.92
C PHE A 105 26.95 19.51 -10.44
N SER A 106 27.28 18.41 -11.10
CA SER A 106 27.06 18.23 -12.54
C SER A 106 25.57 18.05 -12.85
N HIS A 107 25.21 18.20 -14.13
CA HIS A 107 23.86 17.88 -14.61
C HIS A 107 23.43 16.45 -14.25
N LEU A 108 24.36 15.48 -14.32
CA LEU A 108 24.07 14.09 -14.00
C LEU A 108 23.67 13.94 -12.52
N GLU A 109 24.42 14.54 -11.61
CA GLU A 109 24.17 14.44 -10.17
C GLU A 109 22.83 15.08 -9.77
N ILE A 110 22.46 16.22 -10.39
CA ILE A 110 21.17 16.87 -10.15
C ILE A 110 20.04 16.04 -10.77
N ASN A 111 20.22 15.52 -11.98
CA ASN A 111 19.22 14.67 -12.63
C ASN A 111 18.98 13.37 -11.87
N GLU A 112 20.03 12.73 -11.33
CA GLU A 112 19.89 11.54 -10.51
C GLU A 112 19.10 11.84 -9.23
N TYR A 113 19.38 12.98 -8.58
CA TYR A 113 18.65 13.40 -7.38
C TYR A 113 17.16 13.67 -7.64
N LEU A 114 16.83 14.44 -8.68
CA LEU A 114 15.44 14.71 -9.05
C LEU A 114 14.74 13.48 -9.66
N GLY A 115 15.52 12.64 -10.35
CA GLY A 115 15.08 11.38 -10.92
C GLY A 115 14.65 10.39 -9.85
N PHE A 116 15.37 10.31 -8.73
CA PHE A 116 14.98 9.49 -7.59
C PHE A 116 13.56 9.83 -7.10
N PHE A 117 13.22 11.12 -6.97
CA PHE A 117 11.87 11.52 -6.57
C PHE A 117 10.83 11.34 -7.68
N SER A 118 11.23 11.44 -8.95
CA SER A 118 10.36 11.11 -10.08
C SER A 118 9.96 9.62 -10.05
N ASP A 119 10.91 8.73 -9.72
CA ASP A 119 10.65 7.30 -9.55
C ASP A 119 9.69 7.03 -8.38
N LEU A 120 9.78 7.79 -7.28
CA LEU A 120 8.78 7.71 -6.21
C LEU A 120 7.38 8.04 -6.72
N GLY A 121 7.25 9.05 -7.58
CA GLY A 121 5.96 9.41 -8.20
C GLY A 121 5.39 8.31 -9.06
N LEU A 122 6.24 7.69 -9.86
CA LEU A 122 5.85 6.53 -10.65
C LEU A 122 5.37 5.36 -9.77
N PHE A 123 6.01 5.12 -8.63
CA PHE A 123 5.58 4.08 -7.68
C PHE A 123 4.27 4.44 -6.98
N MET A 124 4.05 5.71 -6.66
CA MET A 124 2.79 6.20 -6.10
C MET A 124 1.63 6.04 -7.09
N ASP A 125 1.80 6.47 -8.33
CA ASP A 125 0.78 6.37 -9.39
C ASP A 125 0.37 4.93 -9.67
N ARG A 126 1.29 3.97 -9.45
CA ARG A 126 1.04 2.53 -9.62
C ARG A 126 0.46 1.86 -8.37
N GLY A 127 0.25 2.60 -7.28
CA GLY A 127 -0.22 2.06 -6.01
C GLY A 127 0.79 1.12 -5.34
N LEU A 128 2.08 1.27 -5.64
CA LEU A 128 3.17 0.49 -5.03
C LEU A 128 3.73 1.16 -3.78
N LEU A 129 3.54 2.48 -3.65
CA LEU A 129 3.86 3.27 -2.46
C LEU A 129 2.71 4.22 -2.14
N SER A 130 2.30 4.29 -0.89
CA SER A 130 1.35 5.27 -0.40
C SER A 130 1.97 6.65 -0.26
N GLU A 131 1.14 7.67 -0.45
CA GLU A 131 1.49 9.07 -0.20
C GLU A 131 2.00 9.28 1.23
N GLU A 132 1.46 8.53 2.20
CA GLU A 132 1.89 8.56 3.60
C GLU A 132 3.33 8.13 3.78
N LEU A 133 3.75 6.99 3.22
CA LEU A 133 5.12 6.53 3.36
C LEU A 133 6.10 7.44 2.63
N VAL A 134 5.75 7.91 1.44
CA VAL A 134 6.60 8.85 0.69
C VAL A 134 6.78 10.15 1.46
N GLY A 135 5.70 10.74 1.95
CA GLY A 135 5.77 11.93 2.78
C GLY A 135 6.54 11.72 4.08
N HIS A 136 6.36 10.58 4.75
CA HIS A 136 7.05 10.27 6.00
C HIS A 136 8.57 10.13 5.83
N PHE A 137 9.01 9.43 4.79
CA PHE A 137 10.44 9.15 4.58
C PHE A 137 11.16 10.26 3.80
N PHE A 138 10.49 10.92 2.87
CA PHE A 138 11.13 11.81 1.89
C PHE A 138 10.52 13.20 1.83
N GLY A 139 9.41 13.46 2.53
CA GLY A 139 8.62 14.68 2.34
C GLY A 139 9.40 15.97 2.54
N ALA A 140 10.30 16.03 3.54
CA ALA A 140 11.16 17.18 3.75
C ALA A 140 12.07 17.45 2.54
N PHE A 141 12.78 16.43 2.06
CA PHE A 141 13.70 16.56 0.91
C PHE A 141 12.97 16.91 -0.40
N ILE A 142 11.78 16.35 -0.60
CA ILE A 142 10.95 16.63 -1.78
C ILE A 142 10.51 18.09 -1.77
N ILE A 143 9.94 18.56 -0.64
CA ILE A 143 9.47 19.93 -0.51
C ILE A 143 10.64 20.91 -0.63
N GLU A 144 11.74 20.67 0.09
CA GLU A 144 12.93 21.53 0.02
C GLU A 144 13.48 21.62 -1.40
N ALA A 145 13.54 20.51 -2.14
CA ALA A 145 13.98 20.53 -3.53
C ALA A 145 12.99 21.26 -4.45
N TYR A 146 11.68 21.10 -4.23
CA TYR A 146 10.64 21.69 -5.05
C TYR A 146 10.56 23.21 -4.89
N GLU A 147 10.68 23.69 -3.65
CA GLU A 147 10.66 25.12 -3.33
C GLU A 147 12.01 25.82 -3.60
N TYR A 148 13.07 25.07 -3.97
CA TYR A 148 14.39 25.65 -4.14
C TYR A 148 14.56 26.34 -5.51
N PRO A 149 14.84 27.66 -5.57
CA PRO A 149 14.85 28.41 -6.83
C PRO A 149 15.88 27.91 -7.87
N GLU A 150 17.02 27.37 -7.43
CA GLU A 150 18.03 26.81 -8.34
C GLU A 150 17.53 25.51 -9.00
N VAL A 151 16.70 24.70 -8.31
CA VAL A 151 16.08 23.50 -8.90
C VAL A 151 15.02 23.92 -9.92
N GLU A 152 14.16 24.88 -9.60
CA GLU A 152 13.18 25.42 -10.55
C GLU A 152 13.87 25.95 -11.82
N SER A 153 14.90 26.78 -11.64
CA SER A 153 15.71 27.34 -12.73
C SER A 153 16.39 26.25 -13.55
N TYR A 154 16.87 25.20 -12.89
CA TYR A 154 17.49 24.05 -13.53
C TYR A 154 16.49 23.28 -14.41
N ILE A 155 15.32 22.93 -13.88
CA ILE A 155 14.27 22.21 -14.61
C ILE A 155 13.81 23.02 -15.82
N ALA A 156 13.56 24.33 -15.65
CA ALA A 156 13.18 25.22 -16.75
C ALA A 156 14.24 25.24 -17.87
N ARG A 157 15.53 25.23 -17.49
CA ARG A 157 16.65 25.15 -18.44
C ARG A 157 16.66 23.82 -19.19
N ILE A 158 16.41 22.71 -18.50
CA ILE A 158 16.34 21.39 -19.14
C ILE A 158 15.18 21.35 -20.15
N ARG A 159 13.98 21.75 -19.72
CA ARG A 159 12.77 21.78 -20.56
C ARG A 159 12.97 22.58 -21.84
N LYS A 160 13.61 23.75 -21.71
CA LYS A 160 13.86 24.67 -22.83
C LYS A 160 15.02 24.23 -23.73
N ASN A 161 16.17 23.87 -23.15
CA ASN A 161 17.40 23.68 -23.92
C ASN A 161 17.55 22.28 -24.50
N PHE A 162 16.91 21.28 -23.90
CA PHE A 162 16.95 19.88 -24.36
C PHE A 162 15.63 19.42 -25.00
N GLU A 163 14.69 20.34 -25.22
CA GLU A 163 13.38 20.06 -25.86
C GLU A 163 12.58 18.96 -25.16
N GLN A 164 12.68 18.89 -23.83
CA GLN A 164 11.97 17.92 -22.99
C GLN A 164 10.92 18.65 -22.13
N PRO A 165 9.77 19.06 -22.70
CA PRO A 165 8.78 19.87 -21.98
C PRO A 165 8.26 19.21 -20.70
N GLU A 166 8.22 17.88 -20.67
CA GLU A 166 7.72 17.06 -19.55
C GLU A 166 8.83 16.62 -18.59
N ALA A 167 10.07 17.12 -18.73
CA ALA A 167 11.16 16.76 -17.84
C ALA A 167 10.77 17.02 -16.38
N PHE A 168 10.94 16.01 -15.52
CA PHE A 168 10.65 16.05 -14.09
C PHE A 168 9.18 16.32 -13.71
N GLU A 169 8.23 16.07 -14.61
CA GLU A 169 6.80 16.21 -14.29
C GLU A 169 6.37 15.32 -13.11
N ASP A 170 6.87 14.08 -13.04
CA ASP A 170 6.51 13.15 -11.96
C ASP A 170 7.09 13.58 -10.60
N PHE A 171 8.27 14.22 -10.59
CA PHE A 171 8.77 14.89 -9.38
C PHE A 171 7.83 16.02 -8.93
N GLU A 172 7.41 16.89 -9.85
CA GLU A 172 6.49 17.99 -9.52
C GLU A 172 5.12 17.48 -9.04
N LYS A 173 4.63 16.37 -9.60
CA LYS A 173 3.39 15.72 -9.13
C LYS A 173 3.53 15.25 -7.69
N VAL A 174 4.60 14.52 -7.37
CA VAL A 174 4.85 14.06 -5.99
C VAL A 174 4.98 15.23 -5.05
N ALA A 175 5.75 16.25 -5.43
CA ALA A 175 5.94 17.43 -4.59
C ALA A 175 4.62 18.08 -4.24
N LYS A 176 3.72 18.28 -5.22
CA LYS A 176 2.38 18.84 -4.98
C LYS A 176 1.51 17.96 -4.09
N VAL A 177 1.57 16.63 -4.26
CA VAL A 177 0.85 15.70 -3.38
C VAL A 177 1.33 15.86 -1.94
N VAL A 178 2.65 15.81 -1.73
CA VAL A 178 3.26 15.96 -0.40
C VAL A 178 2.99 17.34 0.20
N GLU A 179 3.14 18.40 -0.58
CA GLU A 179 2.90 19.79 -0.16
C GLU A 179 1.44 20.01 0.28
N SER A 180 0.48 19.43 -0.45
CA SER A 180 -0.95 19.55 -0.17
C SER A 180 -1.40 18.83 1.11
N ASP A 181 -0.57 17.94 1.65
CA ASP A 181 -0.88 17.20 2.87
C ASP A 181 -0.70 18.10 4.10
N PRO A 182 -1.75 18.29 4.93
CA PRO A 182 -1.68 19.11 6.14
C PRO A 182 -0.59 18.69 7.13
N ARG A 183 -0.14 17.42 7.10
CA ARG A 183 0.96 16.92 7.93
C ARG A 183 2.30 17.58 7.56
N PHE A 184 2.47 17.95 6.29
CA PHE A 184 3.70 18.50 5.74
C PHE A 184 3.60 19.99 5.39
N ALA A 185 2.43 20.61 5.50
CA ALA A 185 2.23 22.04 5.24
C ALA A 185 3.19 22.99 5.99
N ARG A 186 3.69 22.60 7.17
CA ARG A 186 4.71 23.40 7.90
C ARG A 186 6.10 23.33 7.26
N LEU A 187 6.41 22.25 6.55
CA LEU A 187 7.68 22.08 5.85
C LEU A 187 7.75 23.00 4.64
N ALA A 188 6.66 23.16 3.88
CA ALA A 188 6.59 24.07 2.74
C ALA A 188 6.86 25.53 3.15
N GLN A 189 6.14 26.01 4.18
CA GLN A 189 6.37 27.35 4.73
C GLN A 189 7.80 27.56 5.24
N PHE A 190 8.42 26.52 5.79
CA PHE A 190 9.80 26.58 6.25
C PHE A 190 10.77 26.64 5.07
N ALA A 191 10.60 25.78 4.07
CA ALA A 191 11.45 25.70 2.88
C ALA A 191 11.44 27.01 2.08
N GLU A 192 10.25 27.57 1.80
CA GLU A 192 10.09 28.86 1.12
C GLU A 192 10.85 30.00 1.83
N THR A 193 10.88 29.97 3.16
CA THR A 193 11.45 31.05 3.96
C THR A 193 12.92 30.87 4.33
N MET A 194 13.47 29.66 4.22
CA MET A 194 14.88 29.37 4.55
C MET A 194 15.83 30.17 3.65
N CYS A 195 15.71 30.01 2.33
CA CYS A 195 16.67 30.60 1.41
C CYS A 195 16.39 32.07 1.08
N ALA A 196 15.13 32.54 1.21
CA ALA A 196 14.79 33.94 1.02
C ALA A 196 15.50 34.86 2.04
N LYS A 197 15.57 34.45 3.32
CA LYS A 197 16.21 35.26 4.38
C LYS A 197 17.73 35.25 4.30
N GLU A 198 18.33 34.16 3.84
CA GLU A 198 19.79 34.07 3.72
C GLU A 198 20.34 34.95 2.58
N GLN A 199 19.54 35.14 1.52
CA GLN A 199 19.85 36.07 0.43
C GLN A 199 19.70 37.55 0.83
N GLU A 200 18.78 37.88 1.74
CA GLU A 200 18.64 39.25 2.29
C GLU A 200 19.72 39.60 3.33
N GLY A 201 20.33 38.59 3.98
CA GLY A 201 21.32 38.75 5.04
C GLY A 201 22.79 38.74 4.60
N SER A 202 23.09 38.51 3.32
CA SER A 202 24.46 38.42 2.81
C SER A 202 24.90 39.75 2.20
N PRO A 203 25.65 40.62 2.92
CA PRO A 203 26.29 41.76 2.29
C PRO A 203 27.32 41.24 1.29
N ALA A 204 27.23 41.73 0.05
CA ALA A 204 28.19 41.46 -1.00
C ALA A 204 29.61 41.71 -0.47
N HIS A 205 30.38 40.64 -0.28
CA HIS A 205 31.81 40.74 -0.12
C HIS A 205 32.41 40.94 -1.51
N GLU A 206 32.63 42.22 -1.86
CA GLU A 206 33.63 42.68 -2.83
C GLU A 206 35.05 42.24 -2.41
#